data_AF-A0A2T4JHU0-F1
#
_entry.id   AF-A0A2T4JHU0-F1
#
_cell.length_a   1.000
_cell.length_b   1.000
_cell.length_c   1.000
_cell.angle_alpha   90.00
_cell.angle_beta   90.00
_cell.angle_gamma   90.00
#
_symmetry.space_group_name_H-M   'P 1'
#
loop_
_entity.id
_entity.type
_entity.pdbx_description
1 polymer ?
#
loop_
_entity_poly.entity_id
_entity_poly.type
_entity_poly.pdbx_seq_one_letter_code
_entity_poly.pdbx_strand_id
1 'polypeptide(L)'
;MTDEKPKRPQQVFTLVVEVGRKAGDGLPKGATGAGLLIYASGVDEDEAVRETVAILKQADLAPLDVTGYGTLTERQAQGHQIAPEERALMDRALAENSVVVAQMEPFFGEDRPELLPPLQE
;
A
#
# COMPACT_ATOMS: atom_id res chain seq x y z
N MET A 1 12.11 -2.38 37.70
CA MET A 1 12.50 -1.37 36.72
C MET A 1 11.85 -1.79 35.42
N THR A 2 10.77 -1.13 35.03
CA THR A 2 10.05 -1.45 33.79
C THR A 2 10.87 -0.92 32.63
N ASP A 3 11.43 -1.84 31.85
CA ASP A 3 12.12 -1.59 30.59
C ASP A 3 11.09 -1.07 29.58
N GLU A 4 10.84 0.24 29.61
CA GLU A 4 9.97 0.88 28.63
C GLU A 4 10.78 1.00 27.34
N LYS A 5 10.71 -0.06 26.52
CA LYS A 5 11.29 -0.05 25.17
C LYS A 5 10.78 1.19 24.43
N PRO A 6 11.66 2.02 23.85
CA PRO A 6 11.23 3.21 23.14
C PRO A 6 10.27 2.79 22.03
N LYS A 7 9.03 3.31 22.06
CA LYS A 7 8.07 3.12 20.97
C LYS A 7 8.71 3.66 19.70
N ARG A 8 9.01 2.76 18.78
CA ARG A 8 9.49 3.13 17.45
C ARG A 8 8.41 4.02 16.82
N PRO A 9 8.78 5.20 16.29
CA PRO A 9 7.81 6.08 15.66
C PRO A 9 7.22 5.37 14.45
N GLN A 10 5.94 5.62 14.19
CA GLN A 10 5.32 5.12 12.97
C GLN A 10 5.97 5.77 11.76
N GLN A 11 6.04 5.00 10.69
CA GLN A 11 6.51 5.41 9.39
C GLN A 11 5.42 5.12 8.37
N VAL A 12 5.52 5.74 7.20
CA VAL A 12 4.62 5.48 6.09
C VAL A 12 5.35 4.69 5.02
N PHE A 13 4.81 3.52 4.72
CA PHE A 13 5.31 2.56 3.75
C PHE A 13 4.53 2.69 2.45
N THR A 14 5.24 2.54 1.34
CA THR A 14 4.60 2.41 0.03
C THR A 14 4.47 0.92 -0.28
N LEU A 15 3.24 0.45 -0.41
CA LEU A 15 2.92 -0.95 -0.72
C LEU A 15 2.19 -1.01 -2.05
N VAL A 16 2.51 -2.00 -2.88
CA VAL A 16 1.68 -2.38 -4.03
C VAL A 16 1.02 -3.69 -3.69
N VAL A 17 -0.30 -3.73 -3.79
CA VAL A 17 -1.09 -4.91 -3.50
C VAL A 17 -1.83 -5.35 -4.74
N GLU A 18 -1.63 -6.60 -5.15
CA GLU A 18 -2.49 -7.24 -6.14
C GLU A 18 -3.71 -7.82 -5.43
N VAL A 19 -4.90 -7.49 -5.93
CA VAL A 19 -6.17 -8.10 -5.47
C VAL A 19 -6.82 -8.89 -6.60
N GLY A 20 -7.40 -10.04 -6.25
CA GLY A 20 -8.20 -10.86 -7.15
C GLY A 20 -9.68 -10.48 -7.13
N ARG A 21 -10.40 -10.87 -8.18
CA ARG A 21 -11.86 -10.73 -8.23
C ARG A 21 -12.56 -11.63 -7.20
N LYS A 22 -13.49 -11.04 -6.45
CA LYS A 22 -14.37 -11.65 -5.44
C LYS A 22 -15.77 -11.02 -5.48
N ALA A 23 -16.78 -11.75 -5.01
CA ALA A 23 -18.10 -11.18 -4.83
C ALA A 23 -18.07 -10.02 -3.81
N GLY A 24 -18.57 -8.85 -4.21
CA GLY A 24 -18.65 -7.67 -3.34
C GLY A 24 -17.37 -6.84 -3.27
N ASP A 25 -16.34 -7.14 -4.07
CA ASP A 25 -15.02 -6.46 -4.01
C ASP A 25 -15.02 -5.00 -4.52
N GLY A 26 -16.13 -4.51 -5.07
CA GLY A 26 -16.24 -3.14 -5.60
C GLY A 26 -15.47 -2.86 -6.90
N LEU A 27 -14.72 -3.82 -7.46
CA LEU A 27 -14.01 -3.67 -8.73
C LEU A 27 -14.99 -3.54 -9.90
N PRO A 28 -14.61 -2.81 -10.97
CA PRO A 28 -15.46 -2.59 -12.13
C PRO A 28 -15.88 -3.90 -12.82
N LYS A 29 -17.03 -3.86 -13.50
CA LYS A 29 -17.59 -5.03 -14.19
C LYS A 29 -16.60 -5.54 -15.25
N GLY A 30 -16.35 -6.85 -15.24
CA GLY A 30 -15.42 -7.49 -16.18
C GLY A 30 -13.97 -7.50 -15.72
N ALA A 31 -13.65 -6.88 -14.57
CA ALA A 31 -12.32 -6.96 -14.00
C ALA A 31 -12.03 -8.36 -13.45
N THR A 32 -10.79 -8.83 -13.61
CA THR A 32 -10.28 -10.10 -13.05
C THR A 32 -9.50 -9.89 -11.76
N GLY A 33 -9.10 -8.64 -11.49
CA GLY A 33 -8.37 -8.20 -10.31
C GLY A 33 -8.04 -6.71 -10.40
N ALA A 34 -7.15 -6.24 -9.53
CA ALA A 34 -6.58 -4.89 -9.62
C ALA A 34 -5.22 -4.80 -8.93
N GLY A 35 -4.40 -3.87 -9.39
CA GLY A 35 -3.25 -3.36 -8.64
C GLY A 35 -3.66 -2.16 -7.80
N LEU A 36 -3.24 -2.15 -6.53
CA LEU A 36 -3.48 -1.05 -5.60
C LEU A 36 -2.15 -0.48 -5.15
N LEU A 37 -1.91 0.80 -5.40
CA LEU A 37 -0.84 1.54 -4.74
C LEU A 37 -1.37 2.06 -3.42
N ILE A 38 -0.72 1.69 -2.32
CA ILE A 38 -1.18 1.93 -0.95
C ILE A 38 -0.09 2.64 -0.17
N TYR A 39 -0.47 3.67 0.58
CA TYR A 39 0.35 4.23 1.66
C TYR A 39 -0.20 3.73 2.99
N ALA A 40 0.62 2.96 3.71
CA ALA A 40 0.23 2.36 4.97
C ALA A 40 1.14 2.86 6.09
N SER A 41 0.54 3.32 7.19
CA SER A 41 1.29 3.60 8.41
C SER A 41 1.64 2.29 9.13
N GLY A 42 2.85 2.18 9.64
CA GLY A 42 3.26 1.05 10.49
C GLY A 42 4.55 1.34 11.26
N VAL A 43 4.81 0.56 12.29
CA VAL A 43 6.10 0.61 13.00
C VAL A 43 7.24 0.01 12.17
N ASP A 44 6.93 -1.05 11.42
CA ASP A 44 7.80 -1.72 10.46
C ASP A 44 6.98 -2.21 9.25
N GLU A 45 7.67 -2.71 8.23
CA GLU A 45 7.04 -3.13 6.98
C GLU A 45 6.10 -4.33 7.19
N ASP A 46 6.51 -5.32 8.00
CA ASP A 46 5.69 -6.49 8.34
C ASP A 46 4.37 -6.10 9.01
N GLU A 47 4.40 -5.12 9.92
CA GLU A 47 3.21 -4.53 10.52
C GLU A 47 2.32 -3.85 9.47
N ALA A 48 2.90 -2.97 8.65
CA ALA A 48 2.16 -2.26 7.61
C ALA A 48 1.49 -3.23 6.61
N VAL A 49 2.19 -4.30 6.21
CA VAL A 49 1.68 -5.37 5.34
C VAL A 49 0.53 -6.11 6.00
N ARG A 50 0.69 -6.52 7.27
CA ARG A 50 -0.33 -7.28 8.01
C ARG A 50 -1.62 -6.47 8.17
N GLU A 51 -1.50 -5.20 8.57
CA GLU A 51 -2.65 -4.31 8.75
C GLU A 51 -3.33 -4.01 7.42
N THR A 52 -2.55 -3.77 6.36
CA THR A 52 -3.10 -3.59 5.00
C THR A 52 -3.90 -4.80 4.55
N VAL A 53 -3.36 -6.01 4.71
CA VAL A 53 -4.08 -7.25 4.36
C VAL A 53 -5.36 -7.41 5.18
N ALA A 54 -5.32 -7.08 6.48
CA ALA A 54 -6.50 -7.16 7.35
C ALA A 54 -7.60 -6.19 6.90
N ILE A 55 -7.25 -4.93 6.62
CA ILE A 55 -8.19 -3.89 6.18
C ILE A 55 -8.79 -4.22 4.82
N LEU A 56 -7.98 -4.67 3.86
CA LEU A 56 -8.47 -5.06 2.53
C LEU A 56 -9.47 -6.21 2.62
N LYS A 57 -9.21 -7.21 3.47
CA LYS A 57 -10.15 -8.32 3.71
C LYS A 57 -11.46 -7.84 4.35
N GLN A 58 -11.38 -6.90 5.29
CA GLN A 58 -12.58 -6.27 5.89
C GLN A 58 -13.39 -5.47 4.86
N ALA A 59 -12.74 -4.92 3.84
CA ALA A 59 -13.36 -4.24 2.71
C ALA A 59 -13.79 -5.20 1.58
N ASP A 60 -13.91 -6.50 1.86
CA ASP A 60 -14.31 -7.54 0.90
C ASP A 60 -13.38 -7.76 -0.31
N LEU A 61 -12.19 -7.14 -0.33
CA LEU A 61 -11.15 -7.37 -1.34
C LEU A 61 -10.37 -8.66 -1.05
N ALA A 62 -9.84 -9.29 -2.10
CA ALA A 62 -9.06 -10.52 -2.01
C ALA A 62 -7.58 -10.27 -2.32
N PRO A 63 -6.74 -9.85 -1.35
CA PRO A 63 -5.31 -9.67 -1.59
C PRO A 63 -4.64 -10.98 -1.98
N LEU A 64 -3.86 -10.94 -3.06
CA LEU A 64 -3.11 -12.05 -3.65
C LEU A 64 -1.62 -11.94 -3.36
N ASP A 65 -1.05 -10.77 -3.64
CA ASP A 65 0.37 -10.47 -3.45
C ASP A 65 0.53 -9.07 -2.85
N VAL A 66 1.54 -8.90 -1.99
CA VAL A 66 1.87 -7.61 -1.38
C VAL A 66 3.37 -7.38 -1.54
N THR A 67 3.72 -6.31 -2.23
CA THR A 67 5.10 -5.89 -2.47
C THR A 67 5.37 -4.57 -1.76
N GLY A 68 6.43 -4.52 -0.95
CA GLY A 68 6.89 -3.32 -0.25
C GLY A 68 7.94 -2.55 -1.06
N TYR A 69 7.78 -1.23 -1.15
CA TYR A 69 8.74 -0.30 -1.78
C TYR A 69 9.44 0.59 -0.74
N GLY A 70 9.44 0.17 0.53
CA GLY A 70 10.07 0.88 1.64
C GLY A 70 9.32 2.12 2.11
N THR A 71 9.97 2.85 3.02
CA THR A 71 9.44 4.05 3.65
C THR A 71 9.59 5.29 2.78
N LEU A 72 8.80 6.32 3.08
CA LEU A 72 8.95 7.64 2.49
C LEU A 72 10.38 8.20 2.60
N THR A 73 11.02 8.03 3.76
CA THR A 73 12.41 8.47 3.98
C THR A 73 13.39 7.73 3.06
N GLU A 74 13.22 6.42 2.89
CA GLU A 74 14.05 5.62 1.99
C GLU A 74 13.85 6.03 0.53
N ARG A 75 12.62 6.26 0.09
CA ARG A 75 12.34 6.75 -1.27
C ARG A 75 12.97 8.12 -1.51
N GLN A 76 12.89 9.02 -0.54
CA GLN A 76 13.55 10.34 -0.62
C GLN A 76 15.08 10.21 -0.67
N ALA A 77 15.65 9.27 0.09
CA ALA A 77 17.10 9.00 0.10
C ALA A 77 17.59 8.39 -1.23
N GLN A 78 16.73 7.63 -1.92
CA GLN A 78 16.97 7.10 -3.26
C GLN A 78 16.81 8.17 -4.37
N GLY A 79 16.46 9.41 -4.02
CA GLY A 79 16.30 10.50 -4.97
C GLY A 79 14.93 10.57 -5.65
N HIS A 80 13.97 9.73 -5.22
CA HIS A 80 12.63 9.75 -5.81
C HIS A 80 11.90 11.07 -5.48
N GLN A 81 11.42 11.75 -6.52
CA GLN A 81 10.56 12.90 -6.36
C GLN A 81 9.16 12.44 -5.97
N ILE A 82 8.73 12.83 -4.77
CA ILE A 82 7.38 12.56 -4.28
C ILE A 82 6.52 13.78 -4.59
N ALA A 83 5.49 13.62 -5.41
CA ALA A 83 4.58 14.71 -5.72
C ALA A 83 3.90 15.24 -4.43
N PRO A 84 3.54 16.53 -4.36
CA PRO A 84 2.90 17.09 -3.16
C PRO A 84 1.57 16.39 -2.82
N GLU A 85 0.84 15.90 -3.82
CA GLU A 85 -0.40 15.14 -3.63
C GLU A 85 -0.13 13.76 -3.00
N GLU A 86 0.86 13.02 -3.51
CA GLU A 86 1.30 11.77 -2.88
C GLU A 86 1.77 11.99 -1.45
N ARG A 87 2.54 13.06 -1.21
CA ARG A 87 3.01 13.41 0.13
C ARG A 87 1.85 13.70 1.07
N ALA A 88 0.82 14.40 0.62
CA ALA A 88 -0.37 14.67 1.42
C ALA A 88 -1.11 13.38 1.79
N LEU A 89 -1.22 12.41 0.86
CA LEU A 89 -1.82 11.11 1.15
C LEU A 89 -0.98 10.30 2.16
N MET A 90 0.35 10.37 2.05
CA MET A 90 1.27 9.72 2.98
C MET A 90 1.21 10.33 4.39
N ASP A 91 1.22 11.66 4.50
CA ASP A 91 1.07 12.36 5.77
C ASP A 91 -0.30 12.07 6.40
N ARG A 92 -1.35 11.94 5.59
CA ARG A 92 -2.69 11.52 6.04
C ARG A 92 -2.68 10.10 6.60
N ALA A 93 -2.10 9.15 5.88
CA ALA A 93 -1.96 7.75 6.33
C ALA A 93 -1.24 7.69 7.69
N LEU A 94 -0.15 8.46 7.84
CA LEU A 94 0.62 8.53 9.07
C LEU A 94 -0.14 9.20 10.22
N ALA A 95 -0.82 10.32 9.97
CA ALA A 95 -1.55 11.07 10.99
C ALA A 95 -2.77 10.32 11.51
N GLU A 96 -3.44 9.54 10.66
CA GLU A 96 -4.67 8.81 11.01
C GLU A 96 -4.40 7.35 11.41
N ASN A 97 -3.14 6.90 11.41
CA ASN A 97 -2.79 5.48 11.56
C ASN A 97 -3.63 4.59 10.61
N SER A 98 -3.61 4.94 9.33
CA SER A 98 -4.54 4.40 8.34
C SER A 98 -3.82 3.83 7.10
N VAL A 99 -4.60 3.10 6.32
CA VAL A 99 -4.23 2.53 5.03
C VAL A 99 -4.96 3.31 3.94
N VAL A 100 -4.21 4.04 3.12
CA VAL A 100 -4.75 4.92 2.08
C VAL A 100 -4.43 4.34 0.71
N VAL A 101 -5.46 4.04 -0.08
CA VAL A 101 -5.30 3.66 -1.49
C VAL A 101 -5.05 4.93 -2.31
N ALA A 102 -3.85 5.06 -2.85
CA ALA A 102 -3.43 6.20 -3.67
C ALA A 102 -3.85 6.04 -5.13
N GLN A 103 -3.71 4.83 -5.67
CA GLN A 103 -4.09 4.50 -7.06
C GLN A 103 -4.71 3.10 -7.10
N MET A 104 -5.67 2.91 -8.00
CA MET A 104 -6.29 1.61 -8.28
C MET A 104 -6.30 1.40 -9.79
N GLU A 105 -5.66 0.32 -10.23
CA GLU A 105 -5.58 -0.07 -11.64
C GLU A 105 -6.27 -1.43 -11.84
N PRO A 106 -7.52 -1.45 -12.36
CA PRO A 106 -8.23 -2.70 -12.58
C PRO A 106 -7.67 -3.48 -13.78
N PHE A 107 -7.61 -4.81 -13.65
CA PHE A 107 -7.17 -5.71 -14.71
C PHE A 107 -8.36 -6.26 -15.48
N PHE A 108 -8.27 -6.32 -16.81
CA PHE A 108 -9.33 -6.84 -17.67
C PHE A 108 -8.78 -7.94 -18.60
N GLY A 109 -9.39 -9.12 -18.58
CA GLY A 109 -8.93 -10.26 -19.40
C GLY A 109 -7.60 -10.87 -18.92
N GLU A 110 -6.79 -11.35 -19.86
CA GLU A 110 -5.42 -11.86 -19.64
C GLU A 110 -4.36 -10.74 -19.59
N ASP A 111 -4.75 -9.50 -19.84
CA ASP A 111 -3.88 -8.32 -19.75
C ASP A 111 -3.72 -7.95 -18.27
N ARG A 112 -2.89 -8.73 -17.57
CA ARG A 112 -2.30 -8.32 -16.30
C ARG A 112 -1.10 -7.46 -16.66
N PRO A 113 -1.15 -6.13 -16.55
CA PRO A 113 0.06 -5.33 -16.69
C PRO A 113 1.08 -5.83 -15.66
N GLU A 114 2.35 -5.96 -16.05
CA GLU A 114 3.43 -6.04 -15.06
C GLU A 114 3.29 -4.80 -14.18
N LEU A 115 2.88 -5.02 -12.92
CA LEU A 115 2.51 -3.97 -11.98
C LEU A 115 3.72 -3.08 -11.71
N LEU A 116 3.81 -2.00 -12.50
CA LEU A 116 4.87 -1.01 -12.54
C LEU A 116 6.28 -1.59 -12.72
N PRO A 117 7.05 -1.18 -13.76
CA PRO A 117 8.49 -1.41 -13.70
C PRO A 117 9.03 -0.83 -12.37
N PRO A 118 10.12 -1.38 -11.81
CA PRO A 118 10.80 -0.71 -10.70
C PRO A 118 10.95 0.75 -11.09
N LEU A 119 10.54 1.66 -10.21
CA LEU A 119 10.73 3.11 -10.39
C LEU A 119 12.18 3.28 -10.84
N GLN A 120 12.37 3.62 -12.13
CA GLN A 120 13.71 3.66 -12.70
C GLN A 120 14.49 4.78 -11.99
N GLU A 121 15.70 4.42 -11.55
CA GLU A 121 16.67 5.21 -10.79
C GLU A 121 16.90 6.62 -11.35
#